data_AF-A0A4Y2CSL1-F1
#
_entry.id   AF-A0A4Y2CSL1-F1
#
_cell.length_a   1.000
_cell.length_b   1.000
_cell.length_c   1.000
_cell.angle_alpha   90.00
_cell.angle_beta   90.00
_cell.angle_gamma   90.00
#
_symmetry.space_group_name_H-M   'P 1'
#
loop_
_entity.id
_entity.type
_entity.pdbx_description
1 polymer ?
#
loop_
_entity_poly.entity_id
_entity_poly.type
_entity_poly.pdbx_seq_one_letter_code
_entity_poly.pdbx_strand_id
1 'polypeptide(L)' 'MLPWPARSPDLSPIEHAWDIIGRQLHRQLQPALTVPALFNQVHQEWNSIPKTDIRHLYDTMHARLHACIQNSDYYTGY' A
#
# COMPACT_ATOMS: atom_id res chain seq x y z
N MET A 1 0.70 -4.61 22.21
CA MET A 1 1.69 -4.49 21.13
C MET A 1 1.49 -5.69 20.23
N LEU A 2 1.16 -5.50 18.95
CA LEU A 2 1.03 -6.62 18.00
C LEU A 2 2.45 -7.08 17.63
N PRO A 3 2.76 -8.39 17.68
CA PRO A 3 4.06 -8.89 17.23
C PRO A 3 4.15 -8.69 15.70
N TRP A 4 4.89 -7.68 15.27
CA TRP A 4 5.13 -7.41 13.86
C TRP A 4 6.42 -8.12 13.43
N PRO A 5 6.39 -9.01 12.42
CA PRO A 5 7.59 -9.64 11.92
C PRO A 5 8.54 -8.59 11.29
N ALA A 6 9.84 -8.74 11.53
CA ALA A 6 10.85 -7.88 10.91
C ALA A 6 10.86 -8.09 9.38
N ARG A 7 11.04 -7.00 8.61
CA ARG A 7 11.09 -6.99 7.13
C ARG A 7 9.78 -7.41 6.42
N SER A 8 8.63 -7.04 6.96
CA SER A 8 7.34 -7.24 6.27
C SER A 8 6.66 -5.90 5.91
N PRO A 9 7.22 -5.10 4.98
CA PRO A 9 6.59 -3.88 4.49
C PRO A 9 5.25 -4.19 3.82
N ASP A 10 5.12 -5.38 3.24
CA ASP A 10 3.91 -5.91 2.62
C ASP A 10 2.70 -5.85 3.55
N LEU A 11 2.93 -5.96 4.86
CA LEU A 11 1.86 -6.02 5.85
C LEU A 11 1.36 -4.64 6.26
N SER A 12 2.09 -3.57 5.94
CA SER A 12 1.78 -2.23 6.40
C SER A 12 0.65 -1.59 5.57
N PRO A 13 -0.49 -1.21 6.18
CA PRO A 13 -1.58 -0.57 5.46
C PRO A 13 -1.18 0.73 4.74
N ILE A 14 -0.17 1.44 5.25
CA ILE A 14 0.32 2.68 4.63
C ILE A 14 1.13 2.41 3.35
N GLU A 15 1.88 1.31 3.28
CA GLU A 15 2.62 0.93 2.06
C GLU A 15 1.65 0.58 0.93
N HIS A 16 0.54 -0.09 1.25
CA HIS A 16 -0.49 -0.37 0.26
C HIS A 16 -1.25 0.89 -0.18
N ALA A 17 -1.48 1.85 0.72
CA ALA A 17 -2.03 3.14 0.33
C ALA A 17 -1.09 3.88 -0.65
N TRP A 18 0.22 3.83 -0.41
CA TRP A 18 1.21 4.39 -1.33
C TRP A 18 1.23 3.66 -2.69
N ASP A 19 1.09 2.35 -2.71
CA ASP A 19 0.97 1.56 -3.95
C ASP A 19 -0.28 1.92 -4.78
N ILE A 20 -1.43 2.15 -4.12
CA ILE A 20 -2.64 2.64 -4.80
C ILE A 20 -2.38 4.01 -5.44
N ILE A 21 -1.84 4.96 -4.68
CA ILE A 21 -1.54 6.31 -5.16
C ILE A 21 -0.53 6.28 -6.30
N GLY A 22 0.56 5.50 -6.16
CA GLY A 22 1.58 5.35 -7.19
C GLY A 22 1.01 4.81 -8.51
N ARG A 23 0.13 3.80 -8.43
CA ARG A 23 -0.58 3.27 -9.61
C ARG A 23 -1.52 4.29 -10.24
N GLN A 24 -2.25 5.07 -9.45
CA GLN A 24 -3.14 6.11 -9.97
C GLN A 24 -2.35 7.21 -10.67
N LEU A 25 -1.28 7.71 -10.05
CA LEU A 25 -0.39 8.71 -10.63
C LEU A 25 0.24 8.22 -11.94
N HIS A 26 0.68 6.96 -12.00
CA HIS A 26 1.26 6.40 -13.23
C HIS A 26 0.22 6.26 -14.36
N ARG A 27 -1.07 6.13 -14.04
CA ARG A 27 -2.17 6.08 -15.01
C ARG A 27 -2.64 7.47 -15.46
N GLN A 28 -2.22 8.54 -14.79
CA GLN A 28 -2.64 9.89 -15.19
C GLN A 28 -2.04 10.26 -16.54
N LEU A 29 -2.89 10.76 -17.44
CA LEU A 29 -2.49 11.17 -18.79
C LEU A 29 -1.60 12.42 -18.79
N GLN A 30 -1.63 13.20 -17.70
CA GLN A 30 -0.90 14.45 -17.54
C GLN A 30 0.05 14.35 -16.34
N PRO A 31 1.34 14.05 -16.56
CA PRO A 31 2.31 13.98 -15.47
C PRO A 31 2.51 15.36 -14.84
N ALA A 32 2.69 15.40 -13.52
CA ALA A 32 3.07 16.63 -12.84
C ALA A 32 4.44 17.14 -13.33
N LEU A 33 4.46 18.36 -13.86
CA LEU A 33 5.67 19.02 -14.34
C LEU A 33 6.42 19.80 -13.25
N THR A 34 5.82 19.94 -12.06
CA THR A 34 6.38 20.68 -10.93
C THR A 34 6.11 19.97 -9.61
N VAL A 35 6.97 20.20 -8.62
CA VAL A 35 6.79 19.63 -7.27
C VAL A 35 5.44 20.02 -6.64
N PRO A 36 4.97 21.28 -6.73
CA PRO A 36 3.64 21.63 -6.23
C PRO A 36 2.49 20.91 -6.95
N ALA A 37 2.60 20.71 -8.27
CA ALA A 37 1.60 19.96 -9.03
C ALA A 37 1.57 18.50 -8.59
N LEU A 38 2.74 17.88 -8.36
CA LEU A 38 2.84 16.51 -7.87
C LEU A 38 2.22 16.38 -6.48
N PHE A 39 2.52 17.33 -5.58
CA PHE A 39 1.93 17.34 -4.24
C PHE A 39 0.40 17.40 -4.27
N ASN A 40 -0.17 18.26 -5.14
CA ASN A 40 -1.61 18.36 -5.32
C ASN A 40 -2.21 17.07 -5.88
N GLN A 41 -1.58 16.44 -6.88
CA GLN A 41 -2.03 15.18 -7.44
C GLN A 41 -2.01 14.07 -6.38
N VAL A 42 -0.91 13.90 -5.64
CA VAL A 42 -0.81 12.94 -4.53
C VAL A 42 -1.92 13.17 -3.50
N HIS A 43 -2.16 14.42 -3.12
CA HIS A 43 -3.19 14.77 -2.14
C HIS A 43 -4.60 14.47 -2.66
N GLN A 44 -4.86 14.71 -3.94
CA GLN A 44 -6.14 14.36 -4.58
C GLN A 44 -6.34 12.84 -4.59
N GLU A 45 -5.34 12.08 -5.02
CA GLU A 45 -5.43 10.62 -5.05
C GLU A 45 -5.62 10.04 -3.65
N TRP A 46 -4.89 10.55 -2.64
CA TRP A 46 -5.06 10.17 -1.24
C TRP A 46 -6.51 10.35 -0.75
N ASN A 47 -7.14 11.48 -1.09
CA ASN A 47 -8.53 11.74 -0.72
C ASN A 47 -9.55 10.94 -1.55
N SER A 48 -9.14 10.38 -2.69
CA SER A 48 -9.99 9.55 -3.54
C SER A 48 -10.08 8.10 -3.08
N ILE A 49 -9.15 7.64 -2.22
CA ILE A 49 -9.09 6.24 -1.79
C ILE A 49 -10.40 5.85 -1.10
N PRO A 50 -11.14 4.88 -1.66
CA PRO A 50 -12.35 4.37 -1.04
C PRO A 50 -12.06 3.77 0.34
N LYS A 51 -12.91 4.07 1.32
CA LYS A 51 -12.83 3.43 2.65
C LYS A 51 -12.95 1.90 2.60
N THR A 52 -13.54 1.37 1.53
CA THR A 52 -13.62 -0.08 1.26
C THR A 52 -12.26 -0.69 1.02
N ASP A 53 -11.34 0.02 0.35
CA ASP A 53 -9.99 -0.48 0.06
C ASP A 53 -9.15 -0.53 1.35
N ILE A 54 -9.30 0.50 2.19
CA ILE A 54 -8.72 0.53 3.54
C ILE A 54 -9.28 -0.61 4.40
N ARG A 55 -10.59 -0.88 4.34
CA ARG A 55 -11.21 -1.96 5.12
C ARG A 55 -10.76 -3.34 4.64
N HIS A 56 -10.75 -3.55 3.33
CA HIS A 56 -10.23 -4.77 2.70
C HIS A 56 -8.75 -5.03 3.08
N LEU A 57 -7.95 -3.97 3.19
CA LEU A 57 -6.58 -4.07 3.70
C LEU A 57 -6.52 -4.62 5.13
N TYR A 58 -7.32 -4.09 6.04
CA TYR A 58 -7.39 -4.59 7.41
C TYR A 58 -7.85 -6.06 7.45
N ASP A 59 -8.88 -6.39 6.67
CA ASP A 59 -9.45 -7.74 6.62
C ASP A 59 -8.43 -8.76 6.08
N THR A 60 -7.65 -8.37 5.07
CA THR A 60 -6.61 -9.23 4.48
C THR A 60 -5.30 -9.21 5.24
N MET A 61 -5.03 -8.21 6.09
CA MET A 61 -3.81 -8.10 6.88
C MET A 61 -3.61 -9.34 7.77
N HIS A 62 -4.68 -9.87 8.37
CA HIS A 62 -4.62 -11.12 9.13
C HIS A 62 -4.20 -12.32 8.26
N ALA A 63 -4.79 -12.46 7.07
CA ALA A 63 -4.43 -13.53 6.14
C ALA A 63 -2.99 -13.41 5.65
N ARG A 64 -2.52 -12.18 5.37
CA ARG A 64 -1.14 -11.91 4.94
C ARG A 64 -0.13 -12.13 6.07
N LEU A 65 -0.46 -11.74 7.31
CA LEU A 65 0.32 -12.06 8.51
C LEU A 65 0.46 -13.57 8.69
N HIS A 66 -0.65 -14.32 8.58
CA HIS A 66 -0.61 -15.78 8.62
C HIS A 66 0.25 -16.37 7.51
N ALA A 67 0.11 -15.88 6.27
CA ALA A 67 0.94 -16.32 5.15
C ALA A 67 2.43 -15.99 5.37
N CYS A 68 2.77 -14.81 5.89
CA CYS A 68 4.15 -14.44 6.22
C CYS A 68 4.74 -15.34 7.31
N ILE A 69 3.98 -15.68 8.36
CA ILE A 69 4.42 -16.60 9.41
C ILE A 69 4.65 -18.01 8.82
N GLN A 70 3.77 -18.49 7.94
CA GLN A 70 3.94 -19.79 7.25
C GLN A 70 5.12 -19.78 6.26
N ASN A 71 5.36 -18.66 5.58
CA ASN A 71 6.47 -18.49 4.65
C ASN A 71 7.80 -18.16 5.36
N SER A 72 7.80 -17.97 6.68
CA SER A 72 9.04 -17.79 7.46
C SER A 72 9.90 -19.07 7.54
N ASP A 73 9.44 -20.18 6.96
CA ASP A 73 10.24 -21.38 6.73
C ASP A 73 10.71 -21.53 5.27
N TYR A 74 10.18 -20.76 4.30
CA TYR A 74 10.62 -20.83 2.90
C TYR A 74 10.50 -19.49 2.15
N TYR A 75 11.64 -19.01 1.65
CA TYR A 75 11.76 -17.93 0.66
C TYR A 75 10.82 -18.19 -0.53
N THR A 76 9.98 -17.23 -0.87
CA THR A 76 9.34 -17.15 -2.19
C THR A 76 9.65 -15.80 -2.80
N GLY A 77 10.49 -15.83 -3.82
CA GLY A 77 10.87 -14.66 -4.60
C GLY A 77 9.66 -14.04 -5.29
N TYR A 78 9.53 -12.74 -5.09
CA TYR A 78 8.82 -11.81 -5.95
C TYR A 78 9.77 -10.65 -6.24
#